data_AF-A0A9P3LCA6-F1
#
_entry.id   AF-A0A9P3LCA6-F1
#
_cell.length_a   1.000
_cell.length_b   1.000
_cell.length_c   1.000
_cell.angle_alpha   90.00
_cell.angle_beta   90.00
_cell.angle_gamma   90.00
#
_symmetry.space_group_name_H-M   'P 1'
#
loop_
_entity.id
_entity.type
_entity.pdbx_description
1 polymer ?
#
loop_
_entity_poly.entity_id
_entity_poly.type
_entity_poly.pdbx_seq_one_letter_code
_entity_poly.pdbx_strand_id
1 'polypeptide(L)'
;MIVDAECGMPLDLGKWECLWEQDADDSELNPDPNNLPVLDPKDQFLLLDPSASFGTHANHAASGSGTSTPSQHVTWLRKTEYLSRDSSYRQSPHGEQRPVAEAPIDVSRGAQIRDIEASFGAANDNFDLSTLKHPNKPNVTAVDSYEVLPDANIWANAYDLFRFSERPGDKPRPPDEDDPRLDCAVLRPMESEGDHFLAYYLTKDDDTAVDFKRTRLERPVNGVQDEDPTTFHFVRDYEVVKVEQEVSNELLLVLDDGQRNVKEELIPESEVMPSQPRAKGAYYKNIERKMLLKKKRINSYDQDTKKWHMIKVQHIRMDDDEAKEREEAEAEVKDPNYLLSAMDADAEGEVADAEGEVDTGDHEQAGGEEPIDPLDVLGD
;
A
#
# COMPACT_ATOMS: atom_id res chain seq x y z
N MET A 1 -5.40 -70.44 3.26
CA MET A 1 -4.72 -71.37 4.18
C MET A 1 -5.79 -72.35 4.64
N ILE A 2 -5.74 -73.60 4.19
CA ILE A 2 -6.70 -74.64 4.59
C ILE A 2 -5.94 -75.54 5.57
N VAL A 3 -6.37 -75.52 6.84
CA VAL A 3 -5.71 -76.26 7.92
C VAL A 3 -6.29 -77.67 8.04
N ASP A 4 -7.62 -77.78 7.96
CA ASP A 4 -8.39 -79.02 7.93
C ASP A 4 -9.72 -78.81 7.18
N ALA A 5 -10.60 -79.81 7.19
CA ALA A 5 -11.92 -79.74 6.54
C ALA A 5 -12.90 -78.78 7.26
N GLU A 6 -12.61 -78.37 8.49
CA GLU A 6 -13.47 -77.52 9.33
C GLU A 6 -12.83 -76.14 9.55
N CYS A 7 -11.87 -75.75 8.70
CA CYS A 7 -11.18 -74.47 8.74
C CYS A 7 -10.53 -74.11 10.10
N GLY A 8 -10.09 -75.11 10.85
CA GLY A 8 -9.47 -74.95 12.17
C GLY A 8 -10.46 -74.71 13.31
N MET A 9 -11.76 -74.86 13.07
CA MET A 9 -12.83 -74.76 14.07
C MET A 9 -13.58 -76.08 14.19
N PRO A 10 -13.17 -77.00 15.08
CA PRO A 10 -13.75 -78.34 15.14
C PRO A 10 -15.19 -78.33 15.64
N LEU A 11 -16.13 -78.85 14.85
CA LEU A 11 -17.57 -78.86 15.15
C LEU A 11 -17.99 -80.19 15.82
N ASP A 12 -17.56 -80.39 17.06
CA ASP A 12 -17.87 -81.60 17.83
C ASP A 12 -19.00 -81.36 18.85
N LEU A 13 -20.22 -81.77 18.48
CA LEU A 13 -21.42 -81.65 19.33
C LEU A 13 -21.41 -82.60 20.54
N GLY A 14 -20.52 -83.60 20.57
CA GLY A 14 -20.45 -84.60 21.64
C GLY A 14 -19.98 -84.05 22.98
N LYS A 15 -19.46 -82.82 23.00
CA LYS A 15 -18.93 -82.15 24.19
C LYS A 15 -19.97 -81.40 25.01
N TRP A 16 -21.21 -81.29 24.52
CA TRP A 16 -22.26 -80.51 25.16
C TRP A 16 -23.32 -81.43 25.74
N GLU A 17 -23.37 -81.52 27.07
CA GLU A 17 -24.28 -82.40 27.83
C GLU A 17 -25.76 -82.05 27.57
N CYS A 18 -26.06 -80.78 27.29
CA CYS A 18 -27.40 -80.27 26.97
C CYS A 18 -28.07 -80.87 25.72
N LEU A 19 -27.28 -81.49 24.83
CA LEU A 19 -27.84 -82.18 23.65
C LEU A 19 -28.22 -83.63 23.93
N TRP A 20 -27.79 -84.19 25.06
CA TRP A 20 -27.94 -85.60 25.40
C TRP A 20 -28.82 -85.84 26.63
N GLU A 21 -28.93 -84.86 27.53
CA GLU A 21 -29.80 -84.91 28.71
C GLU A 21 -31.02 -83.99 28.58
N GLN A 22 -32.17 -84.43 29.10
CA GLN A 22 -33.47 -83.82 28.82
C GLN A 22 -33.74 -82.50 29.57
N ASP A 23 -32.90 -82.14 30.56
CA ASP A 23 -33.04 -80.94 31.42
C ASP A 23 -31.68 -80.25 31.69
N ALA A 24 -30.68 -80.44 30.82
CA ALA A 24 -29.36 -79.85 30.98
C ALA A 24 -29.28 -78.41 30.42
N ASP A 25 -28.40 -77.60 31.01
CA ASP A 25 -28.25 -76.16 30.71
C ASP A 25 -27.67 -75.94 29.30
N ASP A 26 -28.44 -75.31 28.42
CA ASP A 26 -28.07 -75.03 27.02
C ASP A 26 -27.41 -73.65 26.82
N SER A 27 -27.20 -72.89 27.90
CA SER A 27 -26.66 -71.52 27.87
C SER A 27 -25.28 -71.41 27.21
N GLU A 28 -24.45 -72.46 27.25
CA GLU A 28 -23.13 -72.47 26.61
C GLU A 28 -23.20 -72.57 25.08
N LEU A 29 -24.23 -73.24 24.55
CA LEU A 29 -24.43 -73.41 23.11
C LEU A 29 -25.23 -72.24 22.52
N ASN A 30 -26.20 -71.76 23.28
CA ASN A 30 -27.18 -70.79 22.84
C ASN A 30 -27.20 -69.59 23.80
N PRO A 31 -26.33 -68.59 23.61
CA PRO A 31 -26.27 -67.43 24.51
C PRO A 31 -27.59 -66.65 24.49
N ASP A 32 -28.02 -66.17 25.66
CA ASP A 32 -29.29 -65.42 25.81
C ASP A 32 -29.23 -64.12 24.98
N PRO A 33 -30.13 -63.94 23.99
CA PRO A 33 -30.16 -62.75 23.14
C PRO A 33 -30.45 -61.45 23.92
N ASN A 34 -31.02 -61.55 25.12
CA ASN A 34 -31.34 -60.39 25.96
C ASN A 34 -30.23 -60.04 26.95
N ASN A 35 -29.18 -60.87 27.07
CA ASN A 35 -28.09 -60.69 28.03
C ASN A 35 -26.72 -60.96 27.38
N LEU A 36 -26.42 -60.20 26.34
CA LEU A 36 -25.15 -60.32 25.60
C LEU A 36 -23.99 -59.64 26.36
N PRO A 37 -22.80 -60.28 26.43
CA PRO A 37 -21.62 -59.66 27.04
C PRO A 37 -21.14 -58.44 26.24
N VAL A 38 -20.48 -57.51 26.92
CA VAL A 38 -19.85 -56.34 26.26
C VAL A 38 -18.69 -56.82 25.39
N LEU A 39 -18.73 -56.47 24.11
CA LEU A 39 -17.73 -56.86 23.13
C LEU A 39 -16.38 -56.15 23.36
N ASP A 40 -15.27 -56.86 23.22
CA ASP A 40 -13.94 -56.25 23.23
C ASP A 40 -13.80 -55.29 22.03
N PRO A 41 -13.26 -54.07 22.21
CA PRO A 41 -12.99 -53.14 21.12
C PRO A 41 -12.23 -53.73 19.92
N LYS A 42 -11.37 -54.74 20.13
CA LYS A 42 -10.64 -55.41 19.04
C LYS A 42 -11.54 -56.31 18.19
N ASP A 43 -12.54 -56.94 18.81
CA ASP A 43 -13.46 -57.85 18.15
C ASP A 43 -14.61 -57.11 17.46
N GLN A 44 -14.88 -55.86 17.87
CA GLN A 44 -15.83 -54.97 17.22
C GLN A 44 -15.54 -54.77 15.73
N PHE A 45 -14.26 -54.79 15.32
CA PHE A 45 -13.88 -54.68 13.92
C PHE A 45 -14.28 -55.91 13.09
N LEU A 46 -14.32 -57.10 13.71
CA LEU A 46 -14.63 -58.36 13.01
C LEU A 46 -16.12 -58.49 12.66
N LEU A 47 -16.99 -57.71 13.31
CA LEU A 47 -18.43 -57.66 13.05
C LEU A 47 -18.82 -56.66 11.94
N LEU A 48 -17.86 -55.89 11.42
CA LEU A 48 -18.13 -54.97 10.31
C LEU A 48 -18.44 -55.76 9.05
N ASP A 49 -19.57 -55.45 8.41
CA ASP A 49 -19.91 -56.02 7.11
C ASP A 49 -18.84 -55.60 6.08
N PRO A 50 -18.16 -56.54 5.40
CA PRO A 50 -17.20 -56.20 4.35
C PRO A 50 -17.82 -55.37 3.21
N SER A 51 -19.14 -55.41 3.06
CA SER A 51 -19.91 -54.56 2.12
C SER A 51 -19.93 -53.10 2.53
N ALA A 52 -19.86 -52.79 3.83
CA ALA A 52 -19.83 -51.43 4.35
C ALA A 52 -18.49 -50.70 4.08
N SER A 53 -17.44 -51.45 3.71
CA SER A 53 -16.15 -50.88 3.30
C SER A 53 -16.10 -50.49 1.81
N PHE A 54 -17.09 -50.90 1.01
CA PHE A 54 -17.14 -50.62 -0.43
C PHE A 54 -18.52 -50.06 -0.84
N GLY A 55 -18.93 -48.96 -0.24
CA GLY A 55 -20.23 -48.35 -0.53
C GLY A 55 -20.20 -46.83 -0.51
N THR A 56 -19.84 -46.23 -1.64
CA THR A 56 -20.28 -44.87 -2.00
C THR A 56 -21.80 -44.75 -1.89
N HIS A 57 -22.24 -43.73 -1.14
CA HIS A 57 -23.56 -43.10 -1.17
C HIS A 57 -24.80 -43.95 -0.85
N ALA A 58 -25.21 -43.92 0.42
CA ALA A 58 -26.62 -43.86 0.79
C ALA A 58 -26.79 -43.02 2.06
N ASN A 59 -27.62 -41.98 1.96
CA ASN A 59 -28.04 -41.12 3.06
C ASN A 59 -28.69 -41.98 4.15
N HIS A 60 -28.10 -42.08 5.33
CA HIS A 60 -28.79 -42.04 6.63
C HIS A 60 -27.74 -41.85 7.74
N ALA A 61 -28.06 -40.95 8.66
CA ALA A 61 -27.19 -40.52 9.75
C ALA A 61 -26.88 -41.65 10.73
N ALA A 62 -25.59 -41.92 10.94
CA ALA A 62 -25.05 -42.44 12.19
C ALA A 62 -23.57 -42.08 12.29
N SER A 63 -23.19 -41.55 13.44
CA SER A 63 -21.83 -41.17 13.82
C SER A 63 -20.85 -42.32 13.60
N GLY A 64 -19.93 -42.15 12.65
CA GLY A 64 -18.84 -43.07 12.39
C GLY A 64 -17.64 -42.25 11.96
N SER A 65 -16.51 -42.44 12.64
CA SER A 65 -15.20 -41.86 12.33
C SER A 65 -14.80 -42.27 10.91
N GLY A 66 -15.26 -41.49 9.93
CA GLY A 66 -14.82 -41.59 8.56
C GLY A 66 -13.35 -41.26 8.56
N THR A 67 -12.52 -42.24 8.21
CA THR A 67 -11.12 -42.02 7.88
C THR A 67 -11.07 -40.93 6.83
N SER A 68 -10.73 -39.72 7.28
CA SER A 68 -10.47 -38.59 6.41
C SER A 68 -9.29 -39.00 5.55
N THR A 69 -9.53 -39.40 4.31
CA THR A 69 -8.48 -39.38 3.29
C THR A 69 -7.91 -37.98 3.36
N PRO A 70 -6.62 -37.79 3.73
CA PRO A 70 -6.06 -36.46 3.77
C PRO A 70 -6.20 -35.93 2.35
N SER A 71 -6.90 -34.81 2.19
CA SER A 71 -7.06 -34.16 0.91
C SER A 71 -5.65 -33.80 0.44
N GLN A 72 -5.03 -34.68 -0.35
CA GLN A 72 -3.75 -34.41 -0.97
C GLN A 72 -4.02 -33.20 -1.86
N HIS A 73 -3.46 -32.06 -1.47
CA HIS A 73 -3.59 -30.80 -2.19
C HIS A 73 -2.73 -30.90 -3.45
N VAL A 74 -3.28 -31.61 -4.43
CA VAL A 74 -2.70 -31.80 -5.74
C VAL A 74 -2.91 -30.50 -6.52
N THR A 75 -1.83 -29.74 -6.74
CA THR A 75 -1.88 -28.37 -7.30
C THR A 75 -2.46 -28.29 -8.71
N TRP A 76 -2.53 -29.40 -9.43
CA TRP A 76 -3.14 -29.49 -10.77
C TRP A 76 -4.61 -29.94 -10.76
N LEU A 77 -5.11 -30.51 -9.66
CA LEU A 77 -6.48 -30.97 -9.55
C LEU A 77 -7.32 -29.87 -8.87
N ARG A 78 -8.03 -29.07 -9.68
CA ARG A 78 -8.95 -28.06 -9.14
C ARG A 78 -10.22 -28.72 -8.63
N LYS A 79 -10.75 -28.20 -7.51
CA LYS A 79 -12.09 -28.55 -7.03
C LYS A 79 -13.11 -28.16 -8.10
N THR A 80 -14.06 -29.05 -8.38
CA THR A 80 -15.16 -28.78 -9.30
C THR A 80 -16.06 -27.70 -8.70
N GLU A 81 -16.18 -26.56 -9.36
CA GLU A 81 -17.17 -25.53 -9.01
C GLU A 81 -18.55 -26.02 -9.45
N TYR A 82 -19.46 -26.24 -8.50
CA TYR A 82 -20.86 -26.44 -8.81
C TYR A 82 -21.43 -25.10 -9.24
N LEU A 83 -22.21 -25.09 -10.33
CA LEU A 83 -22.97 -23.94 -10.85
C LEU A 83 -23.86 -23.34 -9.75
N SER A 84 -23.25 -22.52 -8.91
CA SER A 84 -23.89 -21.80 -7.84
C SER A 84 -24.53 -20.60 -8.51
N ARG A 85 -25.81 -20.35 -8.26
CA ARG A 85 -26.57 -19.26 -8.91
C ARG A 85 -26.13 -17.83 -8.49
N ASP A 86 -24.96 -17.74 -7.86
CA ASP A 86 -24.20 -16.51 -7.53
C ASP A 86 -22.83 -16.48 -8.23
N SER A 87 -22.60 -17.32 -9.25
CA SER A 87 -21.49 -17.16 -10.18
C SER A 87 -21.75 -15.91 -11.01
N SER A 88 -21.32 -14.77 -10.47
CA SER A 88 -21.00 -13.56 -11.22
C SER A 88 -21.90 -13.36 -12.44
N TYR A 89 -23.03 -12.68 -12.24
CA TYR A 89 -23.44 -11.68 -13.22
C TYR A 89 -22.30 -10.64 -13.24
N ARG A 90 -21.19 -11.02 -13.89
CA ARG A 90 -20.29 -10.09 -14.54
C ARG A 90 -21.22 -9.32 -15.44
N GLN A 91 -21.59 -8.14 -14.95
CA GLN A 91 -22.04 -7.07 -15.79
C GLN A 91 -21.12 -7.08 -16.99
N SER A 92 -21.69 -7.50 -18.11
CA SER A 92 -21.12 -7.21 -19.41
C SER A 92 -20.76 -5.72 -19.38
N PRO A 93 -19.59 -5.28 -19.87
CA PRO A 93 -19.28 -3.85 -19.97
C PRO A 93 -20.23 -3.11 -20.94
N HIS A 94 -21.22 -3.80 -21.52
CA HIS A 94 -22.30 -3.26 -22.36
C HIS A 94 -23.71 -3.61 -21.84
N GLY A 95 -23.83 -4.16 -20.62
CA GLY A 95 -25.10 -4.18 -19.93
C GLY A 95 -25.26 -2.83 -19.26
N GLU A 96 -25.96 -1.91 -19.91
CA GLU A 96 -26.42 -0.65 -19.30
C GLU A 96 -27.00 -0.98 -17.92
N GLN A 97 -26.21 -0.78 -16.87
CA GLN A 97 -26.75 -0.59 -15.54
C GLN A 97 -27.62 0.64 -15.71
N ARG A 98 -28.93 0.43 -15.81
CA ARG A 98 -29.91 1.51 -15.74
C ARG A 98 -29.50 2.29 -14.49
N PRO A 99 -28.95 3.52 -14.62
CA PRO A 99 -28.54 4.26 -13.45
C PRO A 99 -29.80 4.35 -12.60
N VAL A 100 -29.72 3.84 -11.37
CA VAL A 100 -30.69 4.24 -10.36
C VAL A 100 -30.63 5.75 -10.40
N ALA A 101 -31.70 6.39 -10.84
CA ALA A 101 -31.72 7.82 -11.04
C ALA A 101 -31.31 8.44 -9.70
N GLU A 102 -30.06 8.91 -9.63
CA GLU A 102 -29.53 9.54 -8.44
C GLU A 102 -30.48 10.70 -8.16
N ALA A 103 -30.91 10.81 -6.90
CA ALA A 103 -31.73 11.93 -6.49
C ALA A 103 -30.99 13.21 -6.90
N PRO A 104 -31.68 14.24 -7.42
CA PRO A 104 -31.03 15.47 -7.85
C PRO A 104 -30.21 16.03 -6.69
N ILE A 105 -28.89 16.02 -6.85
CA ILE A 105 -27.93 16.44 -5.83
C ILE A 105 -27.97 17.95 -5.74
N ASP A 106 -28.18 18.47 -4.53
CA ASP A 106 -28.12 19.91 -4.26
C ASP A 106 -26.65 20.36 -4.28
N VAL A 107 -26.26 21.05 -5.34
CA VAL A 107 -24.90 21.58 -5.53
C VAL A 107 -24.72 22.99 -4.94
N SER A 108 -25.69 23.50 -4.18
CA SER A 108 -25.56 24.82 -3.54
C SER A 108 -24.43 24.84 -2.51
N ARG A 109 -23.78 26.00 -2.33
CA ARG A 109 -22.69 26.18 -1.36
C ARG A 109 -23.10 25.75 0.06
N GLY A 110 -24.33 26.03 0.47
CA GLY A 110 -24.84 25.64 1.78
C GLY A 110 -25.00 24.12 1.94
N ALA A 111 -25.34 23.40 0.86
CA ALA A 111 -25.36 21.94 0.87
C ALA A 111 -23.94 21.35 0.91
N GLN A 112 -23.03 21.89 0.10
CA GLN A 112 -21.63 21.46 0.09
C GLN A 112 -20.98 21.58 1.48
N ILE A 113 -21.14 22.72 2.16
CA ILE A 113 -20.59 22.93 3.52
C ILE A 113 -21.16 21.89 4.50
N ARG A 114 -22.47 21.67 4.47
CA ARG A 114 -23.14 20.69 5.34
C ARG A 114 -22.63 19.27 5.10
N ASP A 115 -22.47 18.88 3.84
CA ASP A 115 -22.03 17.53 3.47
C ASP A 115 -20.55 17.32 3.83
N ILE A 116 -19.72 18.37 3.68
CA ILE A 116 -18.32 18.38 4.16
C ILE A 116 -18.31 18.20 5.68
N GLU A 117 -19.00 19.04 6.45
CA GLU A 117 -19.07 18.94 7.91
C GLU A 117 -19.61 17.57 8.38
N ALA A 118 -20.63 17.04 7.70
CA ALA A 118 -21.18 15.72 7.99
C ALA A 118 -20.15 14.60 7.76
N SER A 119 -19.29 14.73 6.74
CA SER A 119 -18.22 13.76 6.48
C SER A 119 -17.18 13.74 7.60
N PHE A 120 -16.76 14.91 8.10
CA PHE A 120 -15.83 15.01 9.23
C PHE A 120 -16.46 14.55 10.54
N GLY A 121 -17.73 14.90 10.81
CA GLY A 121 -18.45 14.44 12.00
C GLY A 121 -18.67 12.92 12.01
N ALA A 122 -18.91 12.31 10.85
CA ALA A 122 -19.01 10.85 10.72
C ALA A 122 -17.66 10.15 10.92
N ALA A 123 -16.56 10.78 10.54
CA ALA A 123 -15.21 10.21 10.65
C ALA A 123 -14.59 10.37 12.05
N ASN A 124 -14.89 11.45 12.78
CA ASN A 124 -14.18 11.82 14.02
C ASN A 124 -15.02 11.66 15.30
N ASP A 125 -16.25 12.17 15.35
CA ASP A 125 -16.98 12.34 16.64
C ASP A 125 -17.57 11.04 17.20
N ASN A 126 -17.93 10.08 16.35
CA ASN A 126 -18.56 8.82 16.72
C ASN A 126 -17.78 7.58 16.21
N PHE A 127 -16.46 7.73 16.06
CA PHE A 127 -15.63 6.67 15.49
C PHE A 127 -15.33 5.57 16.52
N ASP A 128 -15.93 4.38 16.31
CA ASP A 128 -15.58 3.16 17.04
C ASP A 128 -15.29 2.01 16.08
N LEU A 129 -14.08 1.47 16.17
CA LEU A 129 -13.60 0.32 15.39
C LEU A 129 -14.53 -0.88 15.46
N SER A 130 -15.19 -1.10 16.61
CA SER A 130 -16.05 -2.26 16.84
C SER A 130 -17.36 -2.22 16.05
N THR A 131 -17.80 -1.01 15.67
CA THR A 131 -19.08 -0.78 14.98
C THR A 131 -18.98 -0.85 13.46
N LEU A 132 -17.75 -0.74 12.93
CA LEU A 132 -17.47 -0.75 11.49
C LEU A 132 -17.78 -2.11 10.88
N LYS A 133 -18.60 -2.10 9.82
CA LYS A 133 -18.92 -3.28 9.02
C LYS A 133 -18.53 -3.04 7.57
N HIS A 134 -17.87 -4.02 6.98
CA HIS A 134 -17.49 -3.93 5.57
C HIS A 134 -18.75 -3.98 4.68
N PRO A 135 -18.92 -3.04 3.71
CA PRO A 135 -20.17 -2.86 2.95
C PRO A 135 -20.61 -4.12 2.20
N ASN A 136 -19.67 -4.86 1.62
CA ASN A 136 -19.97 -6.10 0.87
C ASN A 136 -19.76 -7.41 1.67
N LYS A 137 -19.18 -7.34 2.89
CA LYS A 137 -18.71 -8.52 3.63
C LYS A 137 -18.93 -8.33 5.13
N PRO A 138 -20.15 -8.50 5.64
CA PRO A 138 -20.50 -8.14 7.01
C PRO A 138 -19.75 -8.95 8.09
N ASN A 139 -19.13 -10.07 7.72
CA ASN A 139 -18.37 -10.93 8.64
C ASN A 139 -16.91 -10.47 8.84
N VAL A 140 -16.50 -9.34 8.25
CA VAL A 140 -15.16 -8.76 8.42
C VAL A 140 -15.24 -7.59 9.37
N THR A 141 -14.36 -7.60 10.37
CA THR A 141 -14.22 -6.54 11.39
C THR A 141 -12.96 -5.73 11.11
N ALA A 142 -13.02 -4.42 11.37
CA ALA A 142 -11.83 -3.57 11.31
C ALA A 142 -10.87 -3.94 12.46
N VAL A 143 -9.57 -4.06 12.15
CA VAL A 143 -8.52 -4.34 13.13
C VAL A 143 -7.88 -3.05 13.62
N ASP A 144 -7.62 -2.14 12.68
CA ASP A 144 -6.93 -0.90 12.95
C ASP A 144 -7.41 0.22 12.02
N SER A 145 -7.21 1.47 12.44
CA SER A 145 -7.56 2.68 11.70
C SER A 145 -6.41 3.68 11.76
N TYR A 146 -6.12 4.28 10.61
CA TYR A 146 -5.16 5.37 10.48
C TYR A 146 -5.89 6.59 9.93
N GLU A 147 -5.78 7.72 10.64
CA GLU A 147 -6.30 9.00 10.17
C GLU A 147 -5.45 9.52 9.02
N VAL A 148 -6.09 10.02 7.96
CA VAL A 148 -5.38 10.54 6.79
C VAL A 148 -5.13 12.03 6.99
N LEU A 149 -3.87 12.42 7.24
CA LEU A 149 -3.47 13.78 7.59
C LEU A 149 -2.39 14.31 6.63
N PRO A 150 -2.34 15.60 6.30
CA PRO A 150 -1.23 16.15 5.52
C PRO A 150 0.09 16.05 6.31
N ASP A 151 1.18 15.64 5.66
CA ASP A 151 2.48 15.47 6.31
C ASP A 151 3.28 16.78 6.38
N ALA A 152 3.25 17.46 7.53
CA ALA A 152 4.00 18.70 7.75
C ALA A 152 5.52 18.55 7.60
N ASN A 153 6.10 17.39 7.95
CA ASN A 153 7.56 17.21 7.96
C ASN A 153 8.16 17.21 6.54
N ILE A 154 7.43 16.64 5.59
CA ILE A 154 7.85 16.49 4.19
C ILE A 154 7.18 17.52 3.28
N TRP A 155 6.32 18.38 3.81
CA TRP A 155 5.55 19.36 3.03
C TRP A 155 6.44 20.34 2.26
N ALA A 156 7.56 20.76 2.86
CA ALA A 156 8.51 21.64 2.19
C ALA A 156 9.32 20.98 1.05
N ASN A 157 9.36 19.64 0.97
CA ASN A 157 10.25 18.95 0.01
C ASN A 157 9.51 18.60 -1.28
N ALA A 158 9.98 19.00 -2.46
CA ALA A 158 9.37 18.53 -3.71
C ALA A 158 9.58 17.02 -3.96
N TYR A 159 8.53 16.31 -4.39
CA TYR A 159 8.60 14.89 -4.74
C TYR A 159 8.10 14.63 -6.16
N ASP A 160 8.96 14.01 -6.97
CA ASP A 160 8.67 13.58 -8.34
C ASP A 160 8.66 12.04 -8.42
N LEU A 161 7.73 11.48 -9.21
CA LEU A 161 7.67 10.05 -9.49
C LEU A 161 8.34 9.72 -10.83
N PHE A 162 9.46 9.01 -10.77
CA PHE A 162 10.15 8.50 -11.96
C PHE A 162 9.79 7.03 -12.21
N ARG A 163 9.23 6.73 -13.39
CA ARG A 163 8.98 5.37 -13.86
C ARG A 163 10.00 4.98 -14.92
N PHE A 164 10.80 3.96 -14.66
CA PHE A 164 11.80 3.45 -15.60
C PHE A 164 11.22 2.35 -16.48
N SER A 165 11.45 2.43 -17.80
CA SER A 165 11.05 1.39 -18.75
C SER A 165 11.87 0.09 -18.63
N GLU A 166 13.05 0.17 -18.03
CA GLU A 166 14.01 -0.91 -17.81
C GLU A 166 14.53 -0.82 -16.36
N ARG A 167 15.08 -1.92 -15.82
CA ARG A 167 15.70 -1.91 -14.50
C ARG A 167 16.84 -0.86 -14.46
N PRO A 168 16.81 0.11 -13.54
CA PRO A 168 17.77 1.23 -13.55
C PRO A 168 19.18 0.85 -13.10
N GLY A 169 19.36 -0.33 -12.47
CA GLY A 169 20.68 -0.83 -12.07
C GLY A 169 21.62 -1.08 -13.25
N ASP A 170 22.93 -1.05 -12.99
CA ASP A 170 23.97 -1.36 -14.00
C ASP A 170 24.54 -2.77 -13.87
N LYS A 171 24.45 -3.37 -12.68
CA LYS A 171 24.91 -4.73 -12.45
C LYS A 171 23.81 -5.72 -12.84
N PRO A 172 24.11 -6.80 -13.59
CA PRO A 172 23.16 -7.87 -13.83
C PRO A 172 22.91 -8.59 -12.50
N ARG A 173 21.77 -8.33 -11.86
CA ARG A 173 21.31 -9.03 -10.66
C ARG A 173 20.07 -9.85 -10.96
N PRO A 174 19.83 -10.95 -10.23
CA PRO A 174 18.55 -11.64 -10.24
C PRO A 174 17.38 -10.68 -9.99
N PRO A 175 16.19 -10.95 -10.54
CA PRO A 175 15.02 -10.09 -10.35
C PRO A 175 14.58 -9.99 -8.88
N ASP A 176 14.90 -10.99 -8.06
CA ASP A 176 14.50 -11.06 -6.65
C ASP A 176 15.47 -10.33 -5.70
N GLU A 177 16.63 -9.91 -6.19
CA GLU A 177 17.64 -9.22 -5.36
C GLU A 177 17.54 -7.70 -5.56
N ASP A 178 17.22 -6.96 -4.51
CA ASP A 178 17.17 -5.50 -4.53
C ASP A 178 18.57 -4.87 -4.58
N ASP A 179 18.72 -3.77 -5.32
CA ASP A 179 20.00 -3.05 -5.43
C ASP A 179 19.96 -1.82 -4.51
N PRO A 180 20.69 -1.79 -3.38
CA PRO A 180 20.61 -0.72 -2.39
C PRO A 180 21.08 0.65 -2.94
N ARG A 181 21.81 0.65 -4.05
CA ARG A 181 22.31 1.87 -4.70
C ARG A 181 21.20 2.67 -5.39
N LEU A 182 20.06 2.03 -5.67
CA LEU A 182 18.92 2.70 -6.31
C LEU A 182 18.24 3.71 -5.38
N ASP A 183 18.28 3.48 -4.07
CA ASP A 183 17.66 4.34 -3.06
C ASP A 183 18.35 5.72 -2.95
N CYS A 184 19.64 5.77 -3.26
CA CYS A 184 20.45 7.00 -3.19
C CYS A 184 20.88 7.51 -4.57
N ALA A 185 20.24 7.04 -5.65
CA ALA A 185 20.63 7.43 -6.99
C ALA A 185 20.42 8.93 -7.23
N VAL A 186 21.33 9.54 -8.00
CA VAL A 186 21.26 10.97 -8.33
C VAL A 186 20.89 11.15 -9.79
N LEU A 187 19.87 11.96 -10.02
CA LEU A 187 19.41 12.38 -11.34
C LEU A 187 19.77 13.84 -11.54
N ARG A 188 20.50 14.15 -12.61
CA ARG A 188 20.86 15.52 -12.98
C ARG A 188 20.16 15.90 -14.29
N PRO A 189 19.30 16.93 -14.30
CA PRO A 189 18.77 17.50 -15.55
C PRO A 189 19.92 18.06 -16.40
N MET A 190 19.91 17.71 -17.68
CA MET A 190 20.88 18.15 -18.69
C MET A 190 20.12 18.62 -19.92
N GLU A 191 20.65 19.63 -20.58
CA GLU A 191 20.15 20.14 -21.85
C GLU A 191 21.31 20.15 -22.85
N SER A 192 21.07 19.61 -24.04
CA SER A 192 22.03 19.66 -25.15
C SER A 192 21.28 19.75 -26.47
N GLU A 193 21.65 20.72 -27.30
CA GLU A 193 21.09 20.91 -28.66
C GLU A 193 19.55 20.92 -28.72
N GLY A 194 18.87 21.38 -27.66
CA GLY A 194 17.41 21.43 -27.56
C GLY A 194 16.75 20.15 -27.02
N ASP A 195 17.53 19.10 -26.73
CA ASP A 195 17.06 17.89 -26.08
C ASP A 195 17.32 17.94 -24.56
N HIS A 196 16.26 17.77 -23.77
CA HIS A 196 16.35 17.58 -22.32
C HIS A 196 16.51 16.10 -21.97
N PHE A 197 17.52 15.76 -21.18
CA PHE A 197 17.76 14.40 -20.69
C PHE A 197 18.25 14.41 -19.24
N LEU A 198 18.11 13.29 -18.56
CA LEU A 198 18.56 13.11 -17.18
C LEU A 198 19.80 12.24 -17.16
N ALA A 199 20.92 12.79 -16.69
CA ALA A 199 22.12 12.02 -16.42
C ALA A 199 21.95 11.27 -15.09
N TYR A 200 22.17 9.95 -15.11
CA TYR A 200 21.95 9.06 -13.97
C TYR A 200 23.27 8.62 -13.34
N TYR A 201 23.38 8.78 -12.02
CA TYR A 201 24.58 8.49 -11.26
C TYR A 201 24.27 7.52 -10.11
N LEU A 202 25.17 6.55 -9.92
CA LEU A 202 25.12 5.55 -8.84
C LEU A 202 26.43 5.51 -8.07
N THR A 203 26.39 5.06 -6.82
CA THR A 203 27.60 4.72 -6.08
C THR A 203 28.28 3.50 -6.73
N LYS A 204 29.60 3.41 -6.54
CA LYS A 204 30.38 2.28 -7.07
C LYS A 204 30.04 0.98 -6.36
N ASP A 205 30.04 1.04 -5.04
CA ASP A 205 29.94 -0.10 -4.15
C ASP A 205 28.62 -0.07 -3.37
N ASP A 206 28.12 -1.26 -3.05
CA ASP A 206 26.81 -1.41 -2.39
C ASP A 206 26.90 -0.92 -0.93
N ASP A 207 28.00 -1.23 -0.25
CA ASP A 207 28.26 -0.81 1.13
C ASP A 207 28.25 0.72 1.26
N THR A 208 28.84 1.43 0.29
CA THR A 208 28.85 2.90 0.28
C THR A 208 27.44 3.50 0.14
N ALA A 209 26.52 2.82 -0.56
CA ALA A 209 25.13 3.26 -0.64
C ALA A 209 24.39 3.04 0.68
N VAL A 210 24.62 1.90 1.33
CA VAL A 210 24.01 1.58 2.63
C VAL A 210 24.49 2.55 3.71
N ASP A 211 25.79 2.82 3.75
CA ASP A 211 26.38 3.80 4.68
C ASP A 211 25.85 5.21 4.39
N PHE A 212 25.82 5.65 3.13
CA PHE A 212 25.25 6.95 2.77
C PHE A 212 23.79 7.08 3.19
N LYS A 213 22.97 6.05 2.97
CA LYS A 213 21.56 6.02 3.37
C LYS A 213 21.42 6.09 4.90
N ARG A 214 22.20 5.29 5.63
CA ARG A 214 22.20 5.26 7.10
C ARG A 214 22.60 6.63 7.68
N THR A 215 23.72 7.17 7.22
CA THR A 215 24.20 8.50 7.64
C THR A 215 23.19 9.60 7.34
N ARG A 216 22.50 9.55 6.19
CA ARG A 216 21.44 10.52 5.86
C ARG A 216 20.21 10.38 6.77
N LEU A 217 19.87 9.17 7.22
CA LEU A 217 18.72 8.94 8.11
C LEU A 217 18.99 9.36 9.56
N GLU A 218 20.20 9.11 10.05
CA GLU A 218 20.61 9.41 11.43
C GLU A 218 20.90 10.90 11.66
N ARG A 219 21.16 11.64 10.57
CA ARG A 219 21.62 13.04 10.62
C ARG A 219 20.46 14.04 10.78
N PRO A 220 20.59 15.05 11.66
CA PRO A 220 19.65 16.16 11.74
C PRO A 220 19.77 17.06 10.51
N VAL A 221 18.67 17.70 10.11
CA VAL A 221 18.57 18.54 8.89
C VAL A 221 19.69 19.59 8.79
N ASN A 222 20.08 20.21 9.92
CA ASN A 222 21.11 21.26 9.98
C ASN A 222 22.47 20.78 10.53
N GLY A 223 22.73 19.47 10.54
CA GLY A 223 24.02 18.92 10.98
C GLY A 223 25.17 19.32 10.05
N VAL A 224 26.34 19.68 10.60
CA VAL A 224 27.56 19.84 9.79
C VAL A 224 28.04 18.46 9.35
N GLN A 225 28.50 18.37 8.10
CA GLN A 225 29.25 17.22 7.64
C GLN A 225 30.76 17.50 7.72
N ASP A 226 31.45 16.84 8.64
CA ASP A 226 32.92 16.78 8.67
C ASP A 226 33.46 15.56 7.88
N GLU A 227 32.58 14.74 7.32
CA GLU A 227 32.93 13.53 6.56
C GLU A 227 33.24 13.83 5.09
N ASP A 228 34.06 12.96 4.50
CA ASP A 228 34.41 13.03 3.08
C ASP A 228 33.16 12.94 2.17
N PRO A 229 33.13 13.71 1.07
CA PRO A 229 32.00 13.71 0.16
C PRO A 229 31.83 12.33 -0.50
N THR A 230 30.59 11.86 -0.58
CA THR A 230 30.27 10.58 -1.20
C THR A 230 30.34 10.69 -2.71
N THR A 231 31.02 9.74 -3.33
CA THR A 231 31.31 9.76 -4.77
C THR A 231 30.29 8.92 -5.54
N PHE A 232 29.69 9.52 -6.56
CA PHE A 232 28.78 8.86 -7.49
C PHE A 232 29.37 8.89 -8.90
N HIS A 233 29.20 7.78 -9.62
CA HIS A 233 29.70 7.58 -10.95
C HIS A 233 28.57 7.65 -11.96
N PHE A 234 28.87 8.24 -13.11
CA PHE A 234 27.96 8.27 -14.25
C PHE A 234 27.69 6.84 -14.73
N VAL A 235 26.41 6.52 -14.94
CA VAL A 235 25.97 5.21 -15.43
C VAL A 235 25.42 5.34 -16.85
N ARG A 236 24.42 6.21 -17.05
CA ARG A 236 23.73 6.38 -18.34
C ARG A 236 22.87 7.63 -18.38
N ASP A 237 22.42 7.98 -19.58
CA ASP A 237 21.44 9.04 -19.80
C ASP A 237 20.03 8.46 -20.00
N TYR A 238 19.03 9.12 -19.43
CA TYR A 238 17.62 8.86 -19.66
C TYR A 238 16.97 10.01 -20.43
N GLU A 239 16.24 9.66 -21.48
CA GLU A 239 15.31 10.52 -22.18
C GLU A 239 13.97 10.52 -21.43
N VAL A 240 13.36 11.71 -21.32
CA VAL A 240 12.03 11.86 -20.75
C VAL A 240 11.00 11.67 -21.87
N VAL A 241 10.25 10.58 -21.80
CA VAL A 241 9.26 10.23 -22.85
C VAL A 241 7.92 10.91 -22.60
N LYS A 242 7.51 10.99 -21.34
CA LYS A 242 6.24 11.61 -20.93
C LYS A 242 6.47 12.34 -19.62
N VAL A 243 6.03 13.59 -19.56
CA VAL A 243 5.88 14.36 -18.33
C VAL A 243 4.39 14.54 -18.09
N GLU A 244 3.93 14.14 -16.93
CA GLU A 244 2.59 14.40 -16.43
C GLU A 244 2.75 15.35 -15.24
N GLN A 245 2.31 16.59 -15.41
CA GLN A 245 2.28 17.60 -14.35
C GLN A 245 0.94 17.49 -13.62
N GLU A 246 0.92 17.82 -12.33
CA GLU A 246 -0.29 17.88 -11.52
C GLU A 246 -1.01 16.52 -11.40
N VAL A 247 -0.30 15.54 -10.83
CA VAL A 247 -0.80 14.16 -10.70
C VAL A 247 -1.78 14.06 -9.52
N SER A 248 -3.05 14.37 -9.76
CA SER A 248 -4.10 14.34 -8.72
C SER A 248 -4.46 12.93 -8.19
N ASN A 249 -4.04 11.87 -8.89
CA ASN A 249 -4.42 10.50 -8.57
C ASN A 249 -3.36 9.71 -7.78
N GLU A 250 -2.16 10.25 -7.57
CA GLU A 250 -1.08 9.55 -6.87
C GLU A 250 -0.62 10.36 -5.66
N LEU A 251 -0.56 9.68 -4.51
CA LEU A 251 -0.21 10.26 -3.22
C LEU A 251 0.97 9.49 -2.64
N LEU A 252 1.91 10.21 -2.05
CA LEU A 252 2.90 9.64 -1.14
C LEU A 252 2.23 9.45 0.22
N LEU A 253 2.22 8.21 0.72
CA LEU A 253 1.65 7.86 2.01
C LEU A 253 2.75 7.36 2.96
N VAL A 254 2.85 7.98 4.13
CA VAL A 254 3.75 7.58 5.21
C VAL A 254 2.90 7.10 6.38
N LEU A 255 2.95 5.80 6.66
CA LEU A 255 2.25 5.21 7.79
C LEU A 255 3.11 5.35 9.04
N ASP A 256 2.56 5.95 10.09
CA ASP A 256 3.20 6.08 11.39
C ASP A 256 2.28 5.45 12.46
N ASP A 257 2.81 4.48 13.21
CA ASP A 257 2.07 3.80 14.28
C ASP A 257 2.05 4.62 15.59
N GLY A 258 2.72 5.78 15.63
CA GLY A 258 2.83 6.62 16.82
C GLY A 258 3.70 6.00 17.92
N GLN A 259 4.28 4.82 17.70
CA GLN A 259 5.16 4.15 18.64
C GLN A 259 6.63 4.48 18.38
N ARG A 260 7.06 5.68 18.76
CA ARG A 260 8.46 5.89 19.14
C ARG A 260 8.59 5.69 20.65
N ASN A 261 8.68 4.43 21.08
CA ASN A 261 9.35 4.07 22.33
C ASN A 261 10.86 4.27 22.16
N VAL A 262 11.30 5.50 21.87
CA VAL A 262 12.69 5.87 22.07
C VAL A 262 12.79 6.05 23.58
N LYS A 263 13.30 5.01 24.25
CA LYS A 263 13.80 5.18 25.60
C LYS A 263 14.65 6.45 25.61
N GLU A 264 14.21 7.35 26.45
CA GLU A 264 14.92 8.45 27.06
C GLU A 264 16.24 7.94 27.69
N GLU A 265 17.20 7.53 26.85
CA GLU A 265 18.55 7.17 27.27
C GLU A 265 19.52 8.11 26.55
N LEU A 266 19.80 9.22 27.25
CA LEU A 266 20.97 10.10 27.13
C LEU A 266 21.17 10.84 25.80
N ILE A 267 20.43 11.92 25.58
CA ILE A 267 20.89 13.00 24.68
C ILE A 267 21.02 14.29 25.51
N PRO A 268 22.23 14.90 25.62
CA PRO A 268 22.43 16.15 26.34
C PRO A 268 21.65 17.30 25.70
N GLU A 269 21.13 18.21 26.53
CA GLU A 269 20.17 19.29 26.22
C GLU A 269 20.63 20.38 25.22
N SER A 270 21.65 20.15 24.38
CA SER A 270 22.28 21.23 23.59
C SER A 270 22.17 21.13 22.07
N GLU A 271 21.55 20.13 21.47
CA GLU A 271 21.47 20.06 19.99
C GLU A 271 20.11 19.53 19.51
N VAL A 272 19.40 20.40 18.79
CA VAL A 272 18.24 20.20 17.88
C VAL A 272 17.46 18.90 18.10
N MET A 273 16.28 19.02 18.69
CA MET A 273 15.40 17.88 18.97
C MET A 273 15.18 17.02 17.72
N PRO A 274 15.28 15.69 17.82
CA PRO A 274 14.71 14.82 16.79
C PRO A 274 13.21 15.17 16.67
N SER A 275 12.74 15.36 15.43
CA SER A 275 11.34 15.65 15.07
C SER A 275 10.37 15.04 16.09
N GLN A 276 9.53 15.91 16.68
CA GLN A 276 8.57 15.52 17.72
C GLN A 276 7.84 14.23 17.30
N PRO A 277 7.63 13.28 18.23
CA PRO A 277 6.94 12.04 17.91
C PRO A 277 5.56 12.37 17.34
N ARG A 278 5.32 11.88 16.12
CA ARG A 278 4.05 12.09 15.42
C ARG A 278 2.96 11.23 16.03
N ALA A 279 1.72 11.71 15.93
CA ALA A 279 0.55 10.90 16.28
C ALA A 279 0.45 9.70 15.34
N LYS A 280 -0.31 8.68 15.77
CA LYS A 280 -0.63 7.57 14.89
C LYS A 280 -1.48 8.08 13.73
N GLY A 281 -1.04 7.87 12.50
CA GLY A 281 -1.71 8.42 11.33
C GLY A 281 -1.08 7.96 10.03
N ALA A 282 -1.87 8.08 8.97
CA ALA A 282 -1.44 7.96 7.59
C ALA A 282 -1.19 9.36 7.05
N TYR A 283 0.07 9.74 6.98
CA TYR A 283 0.47 11.07 6.53
C TYR A 283 0.60 11.09 5.01
N TYR A 284 -0.05 12.05 4.34
CA TYR A 284 -0.05 12.12 2.88
C TYR A 284 0.63 13.38 2.35
N LYS A 285 1.17 13.25 1.14
CA LYS A 285 1.63 14.36 0.31
C LYS A 285 1.34 14.08 -1.17
N ASN A 286 0.96 15.11 -1.91
CA ASN A 286 0.72 15.00 -3.34
C ASN A 286 2.04 14.91 -4.12
N ILE A 287 2.04 14.14 -5.21
CA ILE A 287 3.17 14.07 -6.14
C ILE A 287 3.03 15.18 -7.18
N GLU A 288 4.06 16.01 -7.33
CA GLU A 288 4.00 17.18 -8.22
C GLU A 288 4.04 16.77 -9.69
N ARG A 289 4.98 15.87 -10.03
CA ARG A 289 5.21 15.43 -11.41
C ARG A 289 5.49 13.94 -11.48
N LYS A 290 5.07 13.36 -12.58
CA LYS A 290 5.37 11.98 -12.96
C LYS A 290 6.05 11.94 -14.30
N MET A 291 7.20 11.28 -14.35
CA MET A 291 8.02 11.19 -15.55
C MET A 291 8.25 9.73 -15.94
N LEU A 292 8.02 9.42 -17.21
CA LEU A 292 8.38 8.13 -17.79
C LEU A 292 9.74 8.24 -18.47
N LEU A 293 10.71 7.49 -17.94
CA LEU A 293 12.09 7.51 -18.38
C LEU A 293 12.41 6.32 -19.29
N LYS A 294 13.16 6.59 -20.35
CA LYS A 294 13.68 5.59 -21.27
C LYS A 294 15.17 5.83 -21.48
N LYS A 295 15.94 4.75 -21.62
CA LYS A 295 17.38 4.85 -21.87
C LYS A 295 17.65 5.62 -23.16
N LYS A 296 18.38 6.73 -23.08
CA LYS A 296 18.81 7.51 -24.26
C LYS A 296 19.80 6.66 -25.04
N ARG A 297 19.63 6.61 -26.36
CA ARG A 297 20.58 5.91 -27.24
C ARG A 297 21.84 6.76 -27.37
N ILE A 298 23.00 6.15 -27.19
CA ILE A 298 24.28 6.83 -27.36
C ILE A 298 24.46 7.11 -28.85
N ASN A 299 24.43 8.40 -29.22
CA ASN A 299 24.78 8.82 -30.56
C ASN A 299 26.29 9.05 -30.65
N SER A 300 26.96 8.46 -31.63
CA SER A 300 28.43 8.55 -31.78
C SER A 300 28.92 9.96 -32.12
N TYR A 301 28.02 10.83 -32.59
CA TYR A 301 28.31 12.23 -32.92
C TYR A 301 28.18 13.18 -31.72
N ASP A 302 27.61 12.72 -30.60
CA ASP A 302 27.28 13.54 -29.41
C ASP A 302 28.44 13.55 -28.38
N GLN A 303 29.69 13.47 -28.86
CA GLN A 303 30.89 13.31 -28.04
C GLN A 303 31.33 14.60 -27.30
N ASP A 304 30.75 15.75 -27.64
CA ASP A 304 31.24 17.06 -27.18
C ASP A 304 30.52 17.63 -25.96
N THR A 305 29.61 16.87 -25.35
CA THR A 305 28.94 17.34 -24.13
C THR A 305 29.83 17.16 -22.91
N LYS A 306 29.94 18.20 -22.08
CA LYS A 306 30.62 18.23 -20.77
C LYS A 306 29.95 17.26 -19.78
N LYS A 307 30.00 15.95 -20.03
CA LYS A 307 29.45 14.93 -19.16
C LYS A 307 30.38 14.71 -17.98
N TRP A 308 29.84 14.90 -16.79
CA TRP A 308 30.58 14.64 -15.56
C TRP A 308 30.62 13.14 -15.38
N HIS A 309 31.81 12.56 -15.33
CA HIS A 309 31.95 11.11 -15.13
C HIS A 309 31.77 10.74 -13.66
N MET A 310 31.96 11.71 -12.77
CA MET A 310 31.96 11.54 -11.33
C MET A 310 31.43 12.80 -10.68
N ILE A 311 30.54 12.64 -9.70
CA ILE A 311 30.03 13.72 -8.87
C ILE A 311 30.30 13.40 -7.41
N LYS A 312 30.60 14.45 -6.64
CA LYS A 312 30.84 14.35 -5.20
C LYS A 312 29.71 15.09 -4.51
N VAL A 313 28.93 14.37 -3.73
CA VAL A 313 27.76 14.92 -3.02
C VAL A 313 28.10 15.03 -1.55
N GLN A 314 27.86 16.21 -1.00
CA GLN A 314 27.97 16.50 0.42
C GLN A 314 26.69 17.19 0.90
N HIS A 315 26.34 16.96 2.15
CA HIS A 315 25.25 17.67 2.81
C HIS A 315 25.72 19.07 3.17
N ILE A 316 24.92 20.06 2.81
CA ILE A 316 25.16 21.47 3.12
C ILE A 316 24.08 21.91 4.11
N ARG A 317 24.43 22.80 5.03
CA ARG A 317 23.45 23.43 5.92
C ARG A 317 22.51 24.31 5.10
N MET A 318 21.24 24.31 5.47
CA MET A 318 20.28 25.24 4.88
C MET A 318 20.73 26.67 5.17
N ASP A 319 20.63 27.53 4.15
CA ASP A 319 20.83 28.97 4.32
C ASP A 319 19.66 29.58 5.12
N ASP A 320 19.83 30.79 5.63
CA ASP A 320 18.78 31.47 6.41
C ASP A 320 17.51 31.67 5.56
N ASP A 321 17.67 31.98 4.27
CA ASP A 321 16.57 32.11 3.32
C ASP A 321 15.87 30.76 3.08
N GLU A 322 16.63 29.68 2.86
CA GLU A 322 16.08 28.32 2.68
C GLU A 322 15.34 27.82 3.93
N ALA A 323 15.86 28.17 5.12
CA ALA A 323 15.22 27.84 6.39
C ALA A 323 13.88 28.57 6.55
N LYS A 324 13.80 29.84 6.13
CA LYS A 324 12.56 30.63 6.14
C LYS A 324 11.52 30.07 5.17
N GLU A 325 11.92 29.75 3.93
CA GLU A 325 11.03 29.13 2.93
C GLU A 325 10.45 27.80 3.45
N ARG A 326 11.28 27.00 4.12
CA ARG A 326 10.84 25.75 4.74
C ARG A 326 9.83 25.99 5.87
N GLU A 327 10.06 27.00 6.71
CA GLU A 327 9.14 27.35 7.80
C GLU A 327 7.80 27.85 7.26
N GLU A 328 7.81 28.67 6.21
CA GLU A 328 6.60 29.15 5.52
C GLU A 328 5.80 27.99 4.92
N ALA A 329 6.46 27.05 4.23
CA ALA A 329 5.82 25.85 3.71
C ALA A 329 5.26 24.93 4.81
N GLU A 330 5.92 24.86 5.97
CA GLU A 330 5.42 24.10 7.11
C GLU A 330 4.23 24.80 7.80
N ALA A 331 4.20 26.13 7.80
CA ALA A 331 3.11 26.94 8.32
C ALA A 331 1.83 26.74 7.50
N GLU A 332 1.92 26.53 6.18
CA GLU A 332 0.76 26.23 5.33
C GLU A 332 -0.08 25.04 5.85
N VAL A 333 0.58 24.03 6.42
CA VAL A 333 -0.08 22.83 6.93
C VAL A 333 -0.45 22.96 8.41
N LYS A 334 0.42 23.59 9.20
CA LYS A 334 0.26 23.63 10.66
C LYS A 334 -0.61 24.77 11.14
N ASP A 335 -0.60 25.91 10.47
CA ASP A 335 -1.34 27.09 10.89
C ASP A 335 -2.74 27.11 10.24
N PRO A 336 -3.82 26.91 11.03
CA PRO A 336 -5.18 26.98 10.50
C PRO A 336 -5.53 28.38 9.97
N ASN A 337 -4.80 29.41 10.38
CA ASN A 337 -5.01 30.79 9.95
C ASN A 337 -4.05 31.22 8.84
N TYR A 338 -3.24 30.30 8.28
CA TYR A 338 -2.26 30.62 7.23
C TYR A 338 -2.89 31.40 6.07
N LEU A 339 -4.03 30.93 5.55
CA LEU A 339 -4.73 31.60 4.44
C LEU A 339 -5.26 33.00 4.79
N LEU A 340 -5.67 33.22 6.05
CA LEU A 340 -6.11 34.53 6.51
C LEU A 340 -4.92 35.49 6.62
N SER A 341 -3.80 35.03 7.18
CA SER A 341 -2.58 35.82 7.31
C SER A 341 -1.91 36.10 5.96
N ALA A 342 -1.98 35.17 5.02
CA ALA A 342 -1.45 35.34 3.67
C ALA A 342 -2.23 36.39 2.87
N MET A 343 -3.55 36.46 3.05
CA MET A 343 -4.38 37.49 2.41
C MET A 343 -4.13 38.89 2.96
N ASP A 344 -3.86 39.03 4.26
CA ASP A 344 -3.55 40.33 4.86
C ASP A 344 -2.16 40.85 4.45
N ALA A 345 -1.18 39.96 4.23
CA ALA A 345 0.17 40.32 3.79
C ALA A 345 0.23 40.85 2.35
N ASP A 346 -0.60 40.32 1.44
CA ASP A 346 -0.66 40.75 0.04
C ASP A 346 -1.47 42.05 -0.14
N ALA A 347 -2.35 42.36 0.82
CA ALA A 347 -3.15 43.59 0.84
C ALA A 347 -2.38 44.84 1.33
N GLU A 348 -1.21 44.68 1.96
CA GLU A 348 -0.35 45.80 2.38
C GLU A 348 0.73 46.19 1.35
N GLY A 349 0.75 45.57 0.17
CA GLY A 349 1.74 45.78 -0.90
C GLY A 349 1.43 46.87 -1.93
N GLU A 350 0.27 47.54 -1.87
CA GLU A 350 -0.09 48.61 -2.81
C GLU A 350 -0.26 49.97 -2.09
N VAL A 351 0.80 50.43 -1.41
CA VAL A 351 0.95 51.87 -1.16
C VAL A 351 1.42 52.51 -2.46
N ALA A 352 0.46 52.98 -3.24
CA ALA A 352 0.70 53.93 -4.30
C ALA A 352 1.50 55.12 -3.74
N ASP A 353 2.76 55.24 -4.14
CA ASP A 353 3.53 56.48 -4.06
C ASP A 353 2.85 57.52 -4.95
N ALA A 354 1.83 58.18 -4.39
CA ALA A 354 1.14 59.31 -4.98
C ALA A 354 1.19 60.50 -4.02
N GLU A 355 2.40 61.02 -3.80
CA GLU A 355 2.64 62.30 -3.14
C GLU A 355 3.28 63.27 -4.13
N GLY A 356 2.41 63.99 -4.86
CA GLY A 356 2.53 65.44 -5.06
C GLY A 356 3.49 65.99 -6.11
N GLU A 357 2.94 66.38 -7.26
CA GLU A 357 3.36 67.64 -7.91
C GLU A 357 2.12 68.39 -8.41
N VAL A 358 1.88 69.54 -7.79
CA VAL A 358 0.84 70.51 -8.17
C VAL A 358 1.47 71.40 -9.24
N ASP A 359 1.07 71.24 -10.50
CA ASP A 359 1.29 72.27 -11.52
C ASP A 359 -0.03 72.77 -12.09
N THR A 360 -0.18 74.09 -11.99
CA THR A 360 -1.31 74.89 -12.43
C THR A 360 -1.20 75.18 -13.92
N GLY A 361 -2.19 74.82 -14.72
CA GLY A 361 -2.22 75.19 -16.14
C GLY A 361 -3.56 74.91 -16.81
N ASP A 362 -4.09 75.93 -17.47
CA ASP A 362 -5.44 76.04 -18.02
C ASP A 362 -5.79 75.10 -19.19
N HIS A 363 -7.11 74.89 -19.32
CA HIS A 363 -7.94 74.85 -20.54
C HIS A 363 -8.00 73.62 -21.50
N GLU A 364 -9.28 73.28 -21.75
CA GLU A 364 -9.92 72.82 -23.01
C GLU A 364 -10.34 71.33 -23.19
N GLN A 365 -11.67 71.18 -23.20
CA GLN A 365 -12.53 70.22 -23.90
C GLN A 365 -11.89 69.39 -25.04
N ALA A 366 -12.19 68.09 -25.08
CA ALA A 366 -13.12 67.50 -26.06
C ALA A 366 -13.28 65.98 -25.83
N GLY A 367 -14.43 65.44 -26.26
CA GLY A 367 -14.90 64.09 -25.93
C GLY A 367 -14.33 62.95 -26.78
N GLY A 368 -14.84 61.74 -26.53
CA GLY A 368 -14.61 60.57 -27.39
C GLY A 368 -14.70 59.25 -26.65
N GLU A 369 -15.80 58.52 -26.85
CA GLU A 369 -16.04 57.14 -26.44
C GLU A 369 -15.10 56.16 -27.18
N GLU A 370 -14.60 55.11 -26.51
CA GLU A 370 -14.84 53.67 -26.81
C GLU A 370 -13.87 52.73 -26.02
N PRO A 371 -14.29 51.49 -25.67
CA PRO A 371 -13.50 50.55 -24.87
C PRO A 371 -12.59 49.65 -25.73
N ILE A 372 -11.37 49.36 -25.23
CA ILE A 372 -10.40 48.46 -25.88
C ILE A 372 -10.42 47.08 -25.19
N ASP A 373 -10.54 46.04 -26.01
CA ASP A 373 -10.55 44.60 -25.71
C ASP A 373 -9.11 44.05 -25.51
N PRO A 374 -8.82 43.18 -24.51
CA PRO A 374 -7.47 42.72 -24.23
C PRO A 374 -7.13 41.41 -24.96
N LEU A 375 -6.57 41.50 -26.15
CA LEU A 375 -5.88 40.39 -26.84
C LEU A 375 -4.72 40.95 -27.66
N ASP A 376 -3.53 41.04 -27.06
CA ASP A 376 -2.23 40.98 -27.76
C ASP A 376 -1.07 41.06 -26.77
N VAL A 377 -0.67 39.92 -26.20
CA VAL A 377 0.69 39.74 -25.63
C VAL A 377 1.10 38.30 -25.90
N LEU A 378 1.66 38.03 -27.08
CA LEU A 378 2.75 37.06 -27.30
C LEU A 378 3.36 37.39 -28.67
N GLY A 379 4.37 38.25 -28.66
CA GLY A 379 5.22 38.56 -29.81
C GLY A 379 6.62 37.99 -29.62
N ASP A 380 7.10 37.42 -30.73
CA ASP A 380 8.48 37.16 -31.21
C ASP A 380 9.61 36.73 -30.25
#